data_AF-A0A2R7KM62-F1
#
_entry.id   AF-A0A2R7KM62-F1
#
_cell.length_a   1.000
_cell.length_b   1.000
_cell.length_c   1.000
_cell.angle_alpha   90.00
_cell.angle_beta   90.00
_cell.angle_gamma   90.00
#
_symmetry.space_group_name_H-M   'P 1'
#
loop_
_entity.id
_entity.type
_entity.pdbx_description
1 polymer ?
#
loop_
_entity_poly.entity_id
_entity_poly.type
_entity_poly.pdbx_seq_one_letter_code
_entity_poly.pdbx_strand_id
1 'polypeptide(L)'
;MFLASCKKKSGDNQNSGNKVSMKITVTANGADASDQVDFRVTAGNHDASQYGAPVWKVNGTARGNENIVLVGSSDFTGSTKTYVFETVKPFDFGSLAVDIINSEGGPITISYKTEVNGKVETNENVVVAVEQSHNKRLAYGSNE
;
A
#
# COMPACT_ATOMS: atom_id res chain seq x y z
N MET A 1 -56.17 4.49 20.18
CA MET A 1 -54.76 4.08 20.27
C MET A 1 -54.27 3.85 18.85
N PHE A 2 -53.57 4.83 18.26
CA PHE A 2 -53.15 4.77 16.86
C PHE A 2 -51.83 4.01 16.77
N LEU A 3 -51.85 2.82 16.16
CA LEU A 3 -50.64 2.09 15.77
C LEU A 3 -50.13 2.70 14.47
N ALA A 4 -49.22 3.68 14.57
CA ALA A 4 -48.50 4.20 13.42
C ALA A 4 -47.48 3.16 12.94
N SER A 5 -47.82 2.52 11.83
CA SER A 5 -46.97 1.57 11.11
C SER A 5 -45.80 2.32 10.45
N CYS A 6 -44.58 2.16 10.97
CA CYS A 6 -43.38 2.63 10.27
C CYS A 6 -43.16 1.77 9.02
N LYS A 7 -43.56 2.28 7.86
CA LYS A 7 -43.04 1.82 6.56
C LYS A 7 -41.52 2.00 6.57
N LYS A 8 -40.77 0.91 6.77
CA LYS A 8 -39.36 0.85 6.33
C LYS A 8 -39.38 0.99 4.81
N LYS A 9 -39.08 2.19 4.32
CA LYS A 9 -38.58 2.34 2.96
C LYS A 9 -37.28 1.55 2.94
N SER A 10 -37.24 0.48 2.15
CA SER A 10 -35.99 -0.14 1.71
C SER A 10 -35.22 0.90 0.92
N GLY A 11 -34.47 1.73 1.64
CA GLY A 11 -33.35 2.43 1.07
C GLY A 11 -32.22 1.43 0.98
N ASP A 12 -32.16 0.69 -0.12
CA ASP A 12 -30.87 0.20 -0.60
C ASP A 12 -30.08 1.42 -1.10
N ASN A 13 -29.69 2.26 -0.15
CA ASN A 13 -28.42 2.92 -0.24
C ASN A 13 -27.46 1.89 0.35
N GLN A 14 -27.01 0.95 -0.47
CA GLN A 14 -25.73 0.30 -0.18
C GLN A 14 -24.72 1.44 -0.17
N ASN A 15 -24.49 1.99 1.02
CA ASN A 15 -23.37 2.86 1.29
C ASN A 15 -22.14 2.00 1.03
N SER A 16 -21.65 2.01 -0.22
CA SER A 16 -20.31 1.55 -0.56
C SER A 16 -19.36 2.56 0.05
N GLY A 17 -19.23 2.51 1.37
CA GLY A 17 -18.35 3.38 2.16
C GLY A 17 -17.00 3.42 1.47
N ASN A 18 -16.59 4.63 1.08
CA ASN A 18 -15.46 5.02 0.24
C ASN A 18 -14.33 3.98 0.07
N LYS A 19 -14.54 2.93 -0.74
CA LYS A 19 -13.49 1.98 -1.09
C LYS A 19 -12.42 2.67 -1.95
N VAL A 20 -11.18 2.27 -1.77
CA VAL A 20 -10.00 2.80 -2.45
C VAL A 20 -9.36 1.75 -3.35
N SER A 21 -9.08 2.11 -4.60
CA SER A 21 -8.13 1.40 -5.46
C SER A 21 -6.78 2.07 -5.33
N MET A 22 -5.71 1.30 -5.15
CA MET A 22 -4.37 1.85 -4.97
C MET A 22 -3.41 1.32 -6.03
N LYS A 23 -2.55 2.23 -6.49
CA LYS A 23 -1.33 1.91 -7.24
C LYS A 23 -0.14 2.56 -6.55
N ILE A 24 0.76 1.72 -6.02
CA ILE A 24 1.94 2.16 -5.27
C ILE A 24 3.17 1.78 -6.08
N THR A 25 4.02 2.76 -6.39
CA THR A 25 5.30 2.56 -7.06
C THR A 25 6.41 2.89 -6.09
N VAL A 26 7.31 1.97 -5.84
CA VAL A 26 8.48 2.18 -4.97
C VAL A 26 9.75 1.89 -5.75
N THR A 27 10.81 2.64 -5.48
CA THR A 27 12.13 2.43 -6.05
C THR A 27 13.19 2.59 -4.97
N ALA A 28 14.23 1.77 -5.00
CA ALA A 28 15.43 1.98 -4.20
C ALA A 28 16.69 1.72 -5.04
N ASN A 29 17.68 2.62 -4.93
CA ASN A 29 18.98 2.53 -5.58
C ASN A 29 20.08 2.73 -4.55
N GLY A 30 21.22 2.06 -4.76
CA GLY A 30 22.40 2.19 -3.89
C GLY A 30 22.36 1.34 -2.62
N ALA A 31 21.29 0.58 -2.39
CA ALA A 31 21.19 -0.34 -1.27
C ALA A 31 22.06 -1.59 -1.47
N ASP A 32 22.66 -2.07 -0.40
CA ASP A 32 23.39 -3.33 -0.35
C ASP A 32 22.89 -4.28 0.76
N ALA A 33 23.64 -5.35 1.03
CA ALA A 33 23.24 -6.40 1.96
C ALA A 33 23.35 -5.99 3.45
N SER A 34 24.05 -4.89 3.75
CA SER A 34 24.20 -4.35 5.10
C SER A 34 23.02 -3.46 5.51
N ASP A 35 22.26 -2.95 4.54
CA ASP A 35 21.17 -2.00 4.73
C ASP A 35 19.82 -2.65 5.05
N GLN A 36 18.92 -1.87 5.65
CA GLN A 36 17.49 -2.17 5.67
C GLN A 36 16.77 -1.31 4.63
N VAL A 37 16.07 -1.95 3.68
CA VAL A 37 15.22 -1.30 2.69
C VAL A 37 13.91 -2.05 2.60
N ASP A 38 12.94 -1.65 3.42
CA ASP A 38 11.64 -2.30 3.48
C ASP A 38 10.54 -1.37 2.94
N PHE A 39 9.82 -1.87 1.94
CA PHE A 39 8.53 -1.32 1.54
C PHE A 39 7.45 -2.36 1.76
N ARG A 40 6.48 -2.02 2.61
CA ARG A 40 5.36 -2.91 2.94
C ARG A 40 4.05 -2.25 2.55
N VAL A 41 3.28 -2.93 1.70
CA VAL A 41 1.94 -2.50 1.32
C VAL A 41 0.90 -3.38 1.99
N THR A 42 -0.20 -2.78 2.44
CA THR A 42 -1.34 -3.50 3.02
C THR A 42 -2.63 -2.99 2.40
N ALA A 43 -3.58 -3.89 2.14
CA ALA A 43 -4.94 -3.52 1.76
C ALA A 43 -5.92 -4.52 2.38
N GLY A 44 -7.13 -4.05 2.69
CA GLY A 44 -8.14 -4.94 3.24
C GLY A 44 -9.55 -4.37 3.27
N ASN A 45 -10.50 -5.26 3.53
CA ASN A 45 -11.89 -4.95 3.78
C ASN A 45 -12.24 -5.19 5.26
N HIS A 46 -13.25 -4.50 5.75
CA HIS A 46 -13.87 -4.74 7.06
C HIS A 46 -14.75 -6.01 7.06
N ASP A 47 -15.00 -6.60 5.88
CA ASP A 47 -15.79 -7.81 5.69
C ASP A 47 -14.94 -9.00 5.17
N ALA A 48 -15.59 -10.15 5.03
CA ALA A 48 -14.96 -11.39 4.57
C ALA A 48 -14.67 -11.44 3.06
N SER A 49 -15.00 -10.40 2.28
CA SER A 49 -14.93 -10.42 0.81
C SER A 49 -13.50 -10.48 0.23
N GLN A 50 -12.49 -10.36 1.09
CA GLN A 50 -11.07 -10.47 0.72
C GLN A 50 -10.52 -11.91 0.81
N TYR A 51 -11.14 -12.80 1.59
CA TYR A 51 -10.58 -14.12 1.86
C TYR A 51 -10.64 -15.03 0.62
N GLY A 52 -9.55 -15.78 0.40
CA GLY A 52 -9.45 -16.74 -0.71
C GLY A 52 -9.25 -16.12 -2.10
N ALA A 53 -9.10 -14.79 -2.19
CA ALA A 53 -8.85 -14.07 -3.43
C ALA A 53 -7.53 -13.30 -3.36
N PRO A 54 -6.85 -13.06 -4.49
CA PRO A 54 -5.73 -12.13 -4.55
C PRO A 54 -6.13 -10.73 -4.11
N VAL A 55 -5.20 -10.03 -3.47
CA VAL A 55 -5.36 -8.62 -3.07
C VAL A 55 -4.52 -7.72 -3.98
N TRP A 56 -3.30 -8.16 -4.30
CA TRP A 56 -2.30 -7.37 -5.00
C TRP A 56 -1.88 -7.99 -6.33
N LYS A 57 -1.58 -7.13 -7.29
CA LYS A 57 -0.67 -7.41 -8.41
C LYS A 57 0.68 -6.78 -8.08
N VAL A 58 1.75 -7.53 -8.25
CA VAL A 58 3.14 -7.04 -8.18
C VAL A 58 3.71 -7.08 -9.58
N ASN A 59 4.13 -5.92 -10.10
CA ASN A 59 4.60 -5.76 -11.47
C ASN A 59 3.64 -6.39 -12.51
N GLY A 60 2.34 -6.14 -12.32
CA GLY A 60 1.27 -6.63 -13.20
C GLY A 60 0.82 -8.08 -12.94
N THR A 61 1.53 -8.87 -12.13
CA THR A 61 1.20 -10.28 -11.86
C THR A 61 0.46 -10.41 -10.52
N ALA A 62 -0.72 -11.03 -10.51
CA ALA A 62 -1.48 -11.27 -9.29
C ALA A 62 -0.67 -12.18 -8.32
N ARG A 63 -0.61 -11.80 -7.05
CA ARG A 63 0.15 -12.52 -6.02
C ARG A 63 -0.79 -13.09 -4.96
N GLY A 64 -0.73 -14.42 -4.76
CA GLY A 64 -1.30 -15.15 -3.63
C GLY A 64 -2.69 -14.70 -3.19
N ASN A 65 -3.02 -14.89 -1.91
CA ASN A 65 -4.17 -14.31 -1.22
C ASN A 65 -3.71 -13.46 -0.02
N GLU A 66 -2.54 -12.82 -0.17
CA GLU A 66 -1.86 -12.07 0.88
C GLU A 66 -2.39 -10.64 0.93
N ASN A 67 -2.87 -10.21 2.11
CA ASN A 67 -3.26 -8.83 2.36
C ASN A 67 -2.06 -7.87 2.53
N ILE A 68 -0.91 -8.42 2.91
CA ILE A 68 0.34 -7.71 3.13
C ILE A 68 1.39 -8.22 2.13
N VAL A 69 2.05 -7.31 1.42
CA VAL A 69 3.23 -7.63 0.61
C VAL A 69 4.41 -6.80 1.11
N LEU A 70 5.56 -7.44 1.29
CA LEU A 70 6.83 -6.83 1.64
C LEU A 70 7.81 -7.06 0.49
N VAL A 71 8.50 -6.00 0.07
CA VAL A 71 9.76 -6.08 -0.66
C VAL A 71 10.86 -5.50 0.22
N GLY A 72 11.92 -6.26 0.43
CA GLY A 72 13.00 -5.98 1.37
C GLY A 72 14.34 -5.72 0.67
N SER A 73 15.42 -5.51 1.42
CA SER A 73 16.74 -5.19 0.87
C SER A 73 17.18 -6.14 -0.25
N SER A 74 16.99 -7.45 -0.07
CA SER A 74 17.36 -8.46 -1.07
C SER A 74 16.68 -8.25 -2.42
N ASP A 75 15.45 -7.74 -2.43
CA ASP A 75 14.70 -7.45 -3.65
C ASP A 75 15.30 -6.29 -4.47
N PHE A 76 16.06 -5.41 -3.82
CA PHE A 76 16.67 -4.23 -4.44
C PHE A 76 18.17 -4.36 -4.69
N THR A 77 18.82 -5.46 -4.30
CA THR A 77 20.26 -5.68 -4.60
C THR A 77 20.50 -6.13 -6.05
N GLY A 78 19.53 -6.80 -6.68
CA GLY A 78 19.61 -7.28 -8.07
C GLY A 78 19.40 -6.19 -9.13
N SER A 79 19.05 -6.58 -10.36
CA SER A 79 18.77 -5.62 -11.45
C SER A 79 17.43 -4.89 -11.29
N THR A 80 16.48 -5.48 -10.57
CA THR A 80 15.18 -4.87 -10.30
C THR A 80 15.33 -3.84 -9.20
N LYS A 81 15.03 -2.58 -9.50
CA LYS A 81 15.09 -1.48 -8.53
C LYS A 81 13.72 -0.89 -8.21
N THR A 82 12.70 -1.24 -8.98
CA THR A 82 11.35 -0.66 -8.92
C THR A 82 10.30 -1.75 -8.82
N TYR A 83 9.34 -1.55 -7.93
CA TYR A 83 8.17 -2.40 -7.78
C TYR A 83 6.89 -1.58 -7.88
N VAL A 84 5.91 -2.11 -8.60
CA VAL A 84 4.56 -1.54 -8.74
C VAL A 84 3.56 -2.51 -8.11
N PHE A 85 2.87 -2.04 -7.07
CA PHE A 85 1.80 -2.74 -6.40
C PHE A 85 0.46 -2.14 -6.82
N GLU A 86 -0.45 -2.97 -7.33
CA GLU A 86 -1.80 -2.54 -7.71
C GLU A 86 -2.83 -3.42 -7.03
N THR A 87 -3.81 -2.82 -6.36
CA THR A 87 -4.94 -3.58 -5.81
C THR A 87 -5.76 -4.20 -6.93
N VAL A 88 -6.18 -5.47 -6.81
CA VAL A 88 -6.95 -6.14 -7.88
C VAL A 88 -8.40 -5.63 -8.01
N LYS A 89 -8.90 -4.98 -6.95
CA LYS A 89 -10.23 -4.38 -6.83
C LYS A 89 -10.17 -3.26 -5.75
N PRO A 90 -11.19 -2.41 -5.61
CA PRO A 90 -11.27 -1.48 -4.49
C PRO A 90 -11.37 -2.20 -3.13
N PHE A 91 -10.70 -1.67 -2.11
CA PHE A 91 -10.69 -2.15 -0.72
C PHE A 91 -11.12 -1.06 0.26
N ASP A 92 -11.55 -1.38 1.49
CA ASP A 92 -11.97 -0.37 2.46
C ASP A 92 -10.81 0.51 2.93
N PHE A 93 -9.63 -0.08 3.08
CA PHE A 93 -8.42 0.62 3.49
C PHE A 93 -7.17 0.05 2.85
N GLY A 94 -6.09 0.83 2.95
CA GLY A 94 -4.75 0.33 2.71
C GLY A 94 -3.66 1.28 3.17
N SER A 95 -2.41 0.84 3.04
CA SER A 95 -1.27 1.58 3.54
C SER A 95 0.03 1.28 2.79
N LEU A 96 0.97 2.21 2.91
CA LEU A 96 2.38 2.03 2.59
C LEU A 96 3.20 2.30 3.86
N ALA A 97 4.08 1.37 4.21
CA ALA A 97 5.17 1.59 5.14
C ALA A 97 6.49 1.60 4.37
N VAL A 98 7.30 2.61 4.64
CA VAL A 98 8.66 2.80 4.14
C VAL A 98 9.57 2.81 5.36
N ASP A 99 10.47 1.85 5.48
CA ASP A 99 11.41 1.74 6.58
C ASP A 99 12.82 1.51 6.00
N ILE A 100 13.66 2.55 6.02
CA ILE A 100 15.00 2.54 5.44
C ILE A 100 16.03 2.84 6.54
N ILE A 101 17.08 2.02 6.61
CA ILE A 101 18.28 2.27 7.40
C ILE A 101 19.48 2.08 6.47
N ASN A 102 20.23 3.16 6.27
CA ASN A 102 21.50 3.12 5.54
C ASN A 102 22.62 2.93 6.57
N SER A 103 23.22 1.75 6.59
CA SER A 103 24.19 1.37 7.63
C SER A 103 25.62 1.70 7.24
N GLU A 104 26.02 1.45 5.99
CA GLU A 104 27.37 1.72 5.49
C GLU A 104 27.38 1.99 3.98
N GLY A 105 28.57 2.22 3.41
CA GLY A 105 28.73 2.38 1.97
C GLY A 105 28.32 3.77 1.44
N GLY A 106 27.42 3.79 0.45
CA GLY A 106 27.00 5.00 -0.27
C GLY A 106 25.59 5.46 0.11
N PRO A 107 25.13 6.64 -0.34
CA PRO A 107 23.76 7.07 -0.09
C PRO A 107 22.74 6.17 -0.81
N ILE A 108 21.65 5.85 -0.13
CA ILE A 108 20.50 5.16 -0.71
C ILE A 108 19.53 6.21 -1.24
N THR A 109 19.15 6.11 -2.52
CA THR A 109 18.08 6.95 -3.08
C THR A 109 16.81 6.13 -3.19
N ILE A 110 15.77 6.56 -2.49
CA ILE A 110 14.44 5.97 -2.59
C ILE A 110 13.46 6.92 -3.28
N SER A 111 12.46 6.34 -3.93
CA SER A 111 11.26 7.08 -4.29
C SER A 111 10.03 6.23 -4.03
N TYR A 112 8.93 6.90 -3.67
CA TYR A 112 7.65 6.24 -3.52
C TYR A 112 6.52 7.17 -3.96
N LYS A 113 5.62 6.60 -4.75
CA LYS A 113 4.44 7.27 -5.26
C LYS A 113 3.22 6.41 -4.96
N THR A 114 2.18 7.02 -4.41
CA THR A 114 0.88 6.36 -4.23
C THR A 114 -0.19 7.11 -5.02
N GLU A 115 -0.90 6.36 -5.84
CA GLU A 115 -2.11 6.80 -6.53
C GLU A 115 -3.32 6.13 -5.88
N VAL A 116 -4.28 6.91 -5.42
CA VAL A 116 -5.55 6.45 -4.85
C VAL A 116 -6.67 6.87 -5.79
N ASN A 117 -7.48 5.90 -6.23
CA ASN A 117 -8.58 6.13 -7.17
C ASN A 117 -8.15 6.93 -8.42
N GLY A 118 -6.93 6.65 -8.91
CA GLY A 118 -6.34 7.32 -10.07
C GLY A 118 -5.77 8.72 -9.83
N LYS A 119 -5.76 9.21 -8.58
CA LYS A 119 -5.17 10.50 -8.20
C LYS A 119 -3.88 10.29 -7.41
N VAL A 120 -2.84 11.07 -7.70
CA VAL A 120 -1.59 11.03 -6.95
C VAL A 120 -1.82 11.67 -5.58
N GLU A 121 -1.70 10.88 -4.51
CA GLU A 121 -1.78 11.33 -3.12
C GLU A 121 -0.40 11.53 -2.49
N THR A 122 0.62 10.85 -3.00
CA THR A 122 2.00 10.98 -2.52
C THR A 122 2.95 10.76 -3.68
N ASN A 123 4.04 11.54 -3.72
CA ASN A 123 5.13 11.38 -4.69
C ASN A 123 6.41 11.97 -4.09
N GLU A 124 7.20 11.13 -3.44
CA GLU A 124 8.40 11.53 -2.72
C GLU A 124 9.67 10.93 -3.35
N ASN A 125 10.76 11.68 -3.27
CA ASN A 125 12.12 11.24 -3.62
C ASN A 125 13.04 11.67 -2.48
N VAL A 126 13.76 10.72 -1.89
CA VAL A 126 14.55 10.93 -0.68
C VAL A 126 15.92 10.30 -0.87
N VAL A 127 16.95 11.03 -0.46
CA VAL A 127 18.31 10.52 -0.33
C VAL A 127 18.57 10.27 1.15
N VAL A 128 18.89 9.02 1.50
CA VAL A 128 19.25 8.60 2.86
C VAL A 128 20.76 8.45 2.90
N ALA A 129 21.43 9.37 3.59
CA ALA A 129 22.88 9.31 3.77
C ALA A 129 23.28 8.18 4.73
N VAL A 130 24.56 7.83 4.73
CA VAL A 130 25.12 6.78 5.60
C VAL A 130 24.85 7.12 7.07
N GLU A 131 24.57 6.09 7.87
CA GLU A 131 24.18 6.18 9.29
C GLU A 131 22.85 6.93 9.53
N GLN A 132 22.02 7.12 8.50
CA GLN A 132 20.70 7.72 8.62
C GLN A 132 19.58 6.72 8.36
N SER A 133 18.38 7.09 8.80
CA SER A 133 17.16 6.34 8.53
C SER A 133 16.07 7.24 7.96
N HIS A 134 15.15 6.62 7.22
CA HIS A 134 13.93 7.24 6.75
C HIS A 134 12.76 6.32 7.03
N ASN A 135 11.78 6.81 7.78
CA ASN A 135 10.57 6.07 8.12
C ASN A 135 9.34 6.88 7.75
N LYS A 136 8.43 6.27 7.00
CA LYS A 136 7.16 6.89 6.61
C LYS A 136 6.03 5.86 6.65
N ARG A 137 4.91 6.24 7.25
CA ARG A 137 3.66 5.47 7.22
C ARG A 137 2.58 6.32 6.58
N LEU A 138 1.93 5.76 5.56
CA LEU A 138 0.83 6.39 4.83
C LEU A 138 -0.37 5.44 4.89
N ALA A 139 -1.53 5.97 5.24
CA ALA A 139 -2.79 5.24 5.28
C ALA A 139 -3.82 5.89 4.37
N TYR A 140 -4.65 5.07 3.75
CA TYR A 140 -5.65 5.46 2.75
C TYR A 140 -6.94 4.69 3.02
N GLY A 141 -8.09 5.33 2.74
CA GLY A 141 -9.41 4.79 3.04
C GLY A 141 -10.20 5.71 3.96
N SER A 142 -11.47 5.38 4.22
CA SER A 142 -12.25 6.14 5.20
C SER A 142 -11.74 5.83 6.61
N ASN A 143 -11.24 6.86 7.29
CA ASN A 143 -11.21 6.86 8.74
C ASN A 143 -12.67 6.78 9.21
N GLU A 144 -13.02 5.73 9.95
CA GLU A 144 -14.24 5.78 10.78
C GLU A 144 -14.09 6.87 11.86
#